data_AF-A0A536FHY8-F1
#
_entry.id   AF-A0A536FHY8-F1
#
_cell.length_a   1.000
_cell.length_b   1.000
_cell.length_c   1.000
_cell.angle_alpha   90.00
_cell.angle_beta   90.00
_cell.angle_gamma   90.00
#
_symmetry.space_group_name_H-M   'P 1'
#
loop_
_entity.id
_entity.type
_entity.pdbx_description
1 polymer ?
#
loop_
_entity_poly.entity_id
_entity_poly.type
_entity_poly.pdbx_seq_one_letter_code
_entity_poly.pdbx_strand_id
1 'polypeptide(L)'
;MRASTAPRSLEALPVAQITPEMTISSVVDRWPDSARIFARYGLSCASCAISKSETIRAGATGHGGGRVSLEDLMRDLNSFAESGKLPDNLPAANATAAPGGMKMRGMAEQKGVKHVIAVMSGKGGVGKSLVAGLLAVGLKRRGFRVGVLDGDITGPSIPRMFGVREKPPVAADGKSLVPPLSRGGIPIMSMNLLLPDEGDAVIWRGPMVSGAIRQFFSDVQWGELDYLIVDLPPGTSDAPLTVMQALPISG
;
A
#
# COMPACT_ATOMS: atom_id res chain seq x y z
N MET A 1 -48.50 -37.76 -33.13
CA MET A 1 -47.58 -38.09 -32.02
C MET A 1 -46.78 -36.84 -31.69
N ARG A 2 -47.07 -36.17 -30.57
CA ARG A 2 -46.34 -34.99 -30.09
C ARG A 2 -45.16 -35.47 -29.25
N ALA A 3 -43.93 -35.19 -29.68
CA ALA A 3 -42.75 -35.41 -28.86
C ALA A 3 -42.58 -34.20 -27.92
N SER A 4 -42.86 -34.44 -26.64
CA SER A 4 -42.59 -33.53 -25.53
C SER A 4 -41.10 -33.64 -25.17
N THR A 5 -40.30 -32.65 -25.55
CA THR A 5 -38.95 -32.48 -25.00
C THR A 5 -39.04 -31.59 -23.77
N ALA A 6 -38.98 -32.22 -22.60
CA ALA A 6 -38.79 -31.52 -21.33
C ALA A 6 -37.50 -30.68 -21.36
N PRO A 7 -37.48 -29.47 -20.77
CA PRO A 7 -36.25 -28.73 -20.63
C PRO A 7 -35.28 -29.53 -19.75
N ARG A 8 -34.06 -29.74 -20.24
CA ARG A 8 -32.96 -30.31 -19.45
C ARG A 8 -32.87 -29.54 -18.15
N SER A 9 -33.00 -30.26 -17.04
CA SER A 9 -32.67 -29.76 -15.71
C SER A 9 -31.30 -29.11 -15.78
N LEU A 10 -31.23 -27.83 -15.41
CA LEU A 10 -29.98 -27.16 -15.10
C LEU A 10 -29.31 -27.93 -13.97
N GLU A 11 -28.44 -28.88 -14.32
CA GLU A 11 -27.42 -29.36 -13.39
C GLU A 11 -26.73 -28.11 -12.86
N ALA A 12 -26.86 -27.89 -11.56
CA ALA A 12 -26.19 -26.80 -10.87
C ALA A 12 -24.69 -26.98 -11.15
N LEU A 13 -24.14 -26.08 -11.97
CA LEU A 13 -22.70 -26.00 -12.22
C LEU A 13 -22.03 -26.00 -10.85
N PRO A 14 -21.02 -26.87 -10.61
CA PRO A 14 -20.39 -26.95 -9.30
C PRO A 14 -19.93 -25.56 -8.89
N VAL A 15 -20.29 -25.14 -7.69
CA VAL A 15 -19.86 -23.87 -7.11
C VAL A 15 -18.35 -23.86 -7.24
N ALA A 16 -17.82 -23.00 -8.11
CA ALA A 16 -16.40 -23.00 -8.42
C ALA A 16 -15.65 -22.71 -7.13
N GLN A 17 -14.89 -23.70 -6.65
CA GLN A 17 -14.13 -23.54 -5.41
C GLN A 17 -13.11 -22.42 -5.58
N ILE A 18 -12.99 -21.61 -4.55
CA ILE A 18 -11.97 -20.58 -4.43
C ILE A 18 -10.64 -21.30 -4.17
N THR A 19 -9.61 -21.02 -4.96
CA THR A 19 -8.26 -21.59 -4.79
C THR A 19 -7.26 -20.54 -4.32
N PRO A 20 -6.17 -20.92 -3.63
CA PRO A 20 -5.17 -19.98 -3.14
C PRO A 20 -4.46 -19.17 -4.23
N GLU A 21 -4.47 -19.67 -5.47
CA GLU A 21 -3.83 -19.06 -6.64
C GLU A 21 -4.72 -18.03 -7.33
N MET A 22 -6.01 -17.97 -6.97
CA MET A 22 -6.89 -16.90 -7.42
C MET A 22 -6.43 -15.56 -6.86
N THR A 23 -6.60 -14.50 -7.63
CA THR A 23 -6.36 -13.15 -7.15
C THR A 23 -7.47 -12.72 -6.20
N ILE A 24 -7.13 -11.93 -5.18
CA ILE A 24 -8.12 -11.40 -4.23
C ILE A 24 -9.21 -10.61 -4.97
N SER A 25 -8.85 -9.86 -6.03
CA SER A 25 -9.85 -9.14 -6.85
C SER A 25 -10.82 -10.08 -7.55
N SER A 26 -10.34 -11.15 -8.20
CA SER A 26 -11.21 -12.09 -8.91
C SER A 26 -12.23 -12.77 -8.00
N VAL A 27 -11.87 -12.98 -6.73
CA VAL A 27 -12.76 -13.55 -5.72
C VAL A 27 -13.77 -12.51 -5.23
N VAL A 28 -13.35 -11.27 -4.95
CA VAL A 28 -14.27 -10.21 -4.51
C VAL A 28 -15.24 -9.80 -5.63
N ASP A 29 -14.80 -9.75 -6.88
CA ASP A 29 -15.66 -9.43 -8.03
C ASP A 29 -16.76 -10.48 -8.22
N ARG A 30 -16.43 -11.76 -7.97
CA ARG A 30 -17.38 -12.86 -8.10
C ARG A 30 -18.21 -13.08 -6.84
N TRP A 31 -17.67 -12.77 -5.67
CA TRP A 31 -18.32 -12.88 -4.36
C TRP A 31 -18.08 -11.61 -3.53
N PRO A 32 -18.87 -10.54 -3.72
CA PRO A 32 -18.62 -9.22 -3.12
C PRO A 32 -18.47 -9.22 -1.59
N ASP A 33 -19.28 -9.98 -0.87
CA ASP A 33 -19.22 -10.04 0.60
C ASP A 33 -18.01 -10.81 1.15
N SER A 34 -17.25 -11.54 0.30
CA SER A 34 -15.99 -12.18 0.70
C SER A 34 -14.94 -11.17 1.16
N ALA A 35 -15.06 -9.90 0.76
CA ALA A 35 -14.22 -8.79 1.24
C ALA A 35 -14.23 -8.68 2.78
N ARG A 36 -15.35 -9.02 3.42
CA ARG A 36 -15.46 -9.03 4.89
C ARG A 36 -14.61 -10.14 5.51
N ILE A 37 -14.54 -11.30 4.87
CA ILE A 37 -13.72 -12.44 5.31
C ILE A 37 -12.25 -12.05 5.21
N PHE A 38 -11.80 -11.56 4.05
CA PHE A 38 -10.43 -11.05 3.87
C PHE A 38 -10.08 -9.99 4.93
N ALA A 39 -10.97 -9.04 5.21
CA ALA A 39 -10.76 -8.05 6.25
C ALA A 39 -10.57 -8.64 7.66
N ARG A 40 -11.30 -9.71 8.01
CA ARG A 40 -11.14 -10.41 9.31
C ARG A 40 -9.79 -11.10 9.44
N TYR A 41 -9.24 -11.58 8.33
CA TYR A 41 -7.89 -12.13 8.26
C TYR A 41 -6.80 -11.05 8.09
N GLY A 42 -7.11 -9.76 8.30
CA GLY A 42 -6.12 -8.68 8.15
C GLY A 42 -5.74 -8.37 6.70
N LEU A 43 -6.45 -8.96 5.74
CA LEU A 43 -6.34 -8.69 4.31
C LEU A 43 -7.41 -7.67 3.88
N SER A 44 -7.66 -6.66 4.71
CA SER A 44 -8.67 -5.59 4.48
C SER A 44 -8.38 -4.71 3.26
N CYS A 45 -7.26 -4.96 2.57
CA CYS A 45 -6.76 -4.21 1.43
C CYS A 45 -7.50 -4.47 0.11
N ALA A 46 -8.77 -4.90 0.10
CA ALA A 46 -9.59 -5.01 -1.12
C ALA A 46 -9.71 -3.68 -1.92
N SER A 47 -9.26 -2.55 -1.35
CA SER A 47 -9.23 -1.22 -1.98
C SER A 47 -7.81 -0.64 -2.21
N CYS A 48 -6.73 -1.37 -1.93
CA CYS A 48 -5.36 -0.97 -2.27
C CYS A 48 -5.01 -1.47 -3.68
N ALA A 49 -4.46 -0.61 -4.53
CA ALA A 49 -4.07 -0.96 -5.90
C ALA A 49 -3.04 -2.11 -5.98
N ILE A 50 -2.33 -2.40 -4.89
CA ILE A 50 -1.32 -3.47 -4.79
C ILE A 50 -1.98 -4.83 -4.49
N SER A 51 -3.11 -4.86 -3.77
CA SER A 51 -3.78 -6.11 -3.35
C SER A 51 -4.69 -6.72 -4.43
N LYS A 52 -5.08 -5.94 -5.46
CA LYS A 52 -5.98 -6.43 -6.51
C LYS A 52 -5.34 -7.49 -7.42
N SER A 53 -4.04 -7.40 -7.64
CA SER A 53 -3.31 -8.34 -8.51
C SER A 53 -2.62 -9.46 -7.73
N GLU A 54 -2.72 -9.45 -6.40
CA GLU A 54 -2.09 -10.41 -5.52
C GLU A 54 -2.95 -11.68 -5.37
N THR A 55 -2.30 -12.85 -5.35
CA THR A 55 -2.98 -14.13 -5.06
C THR A 55 -3.35 -14.23 -3.58
N ILE A 56 -4.39 -14.99 -3.25
CA ILE A 56 -4.78 -15.22 -1.84
C ILE A 56 -3.60 -15.78 -1.05
N ARG A 57 -2.85 -16.73 -1.64
CA ARG A 57 -1.65 -17.31 -1.04
C ARG A 57 -0.60 -16.24 -0.74
N ALA A 58 -0.28 -15.39 -1.72
CA ALA A 58 0.72 -14.33 -1.54
C ALA A 58 0.28 -13.31 -0.48
N GLY A 59 -1.00 -12.92 -0.45
CA GLY A 59 -1.51 -12.00 0.57
C GLY A 59 -1.44 -12.60 1.98
N ALA A 60 -1.83 -13.88 2.13
CA ALA A 60 -1.77 -14.59 3.40
C ALA A 60 -0.33 -14.74 3.93
N THR A 61 0.65 -15.00 3.05
CA THR A 61 2.06 -15.16 3.43
C THR A 61 2.80 -13.83 3.59
N GLY A 62 2.51 -12.83 2.76
CA GLY A 62 3.22 -11.56 2.68
C GLY A 62 2.70 -10.47 3.63
N HIS A 63 1.38 -10.36 3.79
CA HIS A 63 0.78 -9.29 4.59
C HIS A 63 0.26 -9.76 5.96
N GLY A 64 0.01 -11.07 6.11
CA GLY A 64 -0.50 -11.66 7.35
C GLY A 64 0.52 -11.79 8.49
N GLY A 65 1.81 -11.54 8.24
CA GLY A 65 2.88 -11.60 9.25
C GLY A 65 2.94 -12.93 10.02
N GLY A 66 2.59 -14.05 9.37
CA GLY A 66 2.51 -15.38 10.00
C GLY A 66 1.31 -15.61 10.92
N ARG A 67 0.35 -14.68 10.98
CA ARG A 67 -0.87 -14.77 11.82
C ARG A 67 -2.12 -15.19 11.04
N VAL A 68 -2.01 -15.25 9.72
CA VAL A 68 -3.08 -15.68 8.82
C VAL A 68 -2.82 -17.13 8.45
N SER A 69 -3.61 -18.03 9.02
CA SER A 69 -3.66 -19.41 8.58
C SER A 69 -4.32 -19.43 7.20
N LEU A 70 -3.53 -19.73 6.16
CA LEU A 70 -4.06 -19.90 4.80
C LEU A 70 -5.15 -20.98 4.79
N GLU A 71 -4.99 -22.04 5.58
CA GLU A 71 -5.97 -23.11 5.70
C GLU A 71 -7.32 -22.61 6.26
N ASP A 72 -7.30 -21.80 7.33
CA ASP A 72 -8.53 -21.26 7.93
C ASP A 72 -9.20 -20.22 7.00
N LEU A 73 -8.40 -19.36 6.36
CA LEU A 73 -8.91 -18.41 5.37
C LEU A 73 -9.58 -19.13 4.19
N MET A 74 -8.95 -20.17 3.65
CA MET A 74 -9.50 -20.95 2.53
C MET A 74 -10.75 -21.73 2.93
N ARG A 75 -10.83 -22.25 4.16
CA ARG A 75 -12.02 -22.90 4.70
C ARG A 75 -13.19 -21.92 4.76
N ASP A 76 -12.97 -20.73 5.31
CA ASP A 76 -14.03 -19.73 5.50
C ASP A 76 -14.51 -19.13 4.18
N LEU A 77 -13.59 -18.90 3.21
CA LEU A 77 -13.94 -18.44 1.86
C LEU A 77 -14.78 -19.47 1.11
N ASN A 78 -14.39 -20.76 1.13
CA ASN A 78 -15.14 -21.80 0.43
C ASN A 78 -16.48 -22.11 1.11
N SER A 79 -16.54 -22.10 2.44
CA SER A 79 -17.81 -22.20 3.19
C SER A 79 -18.78 -21.07 2.82
N PHE A 80 -18.27 -19.84 2.67
CA PHE A 80 -19.07 -18.72 2.20
C PHE A 80 -19.49 -18.86 0.74
N ALA A 81 -18.60 -19.29 -0.16
CA ALA A 81 -18.92 -19.49 -1.57
C ALA A 81 -20.04 -20.53 -1.77
N GLU A 82 -20.06 -21.59 -0.94
CA GLU A 82 -21.07 -22.66 -0.98
C GLU A 82 -22.40 -22.26 -0.32
N SER A 83 -22.34 -21.58 0.83
CA SER A 83 -23.55 -21.29 1.63
C SER A 83 -24.17 -19.91 1.38
N GLY A 84 -23.42 -18.99 0.78
CA GLY A 84 -23.76 -17.57 0.68
C GLY A 84 -23.83 -16.83 2.02
N LYS A 85 -23.45 -17.46 3.14
CA LYS A 85 -23.52 -16.89 4.49
C LYS A 85 -22.12 -16.73 5.07
N LEU A 86 -21.88 -15.58 5.70
CA LEU A 86 -20.61 -15.33 6.39
C LEU A 86 -20.46 -16.30 7.57
N PRO A 87 -19.28 -16.92 7.78
CA PRO A 87 -19.06 -17.79 8.93
C PRO A 87 -19.20 -17.06 10.27
N ASP A 88 -19.81 -17.73 11.25
CA ASP A 88 -20.06 -17.13 12.58
C ASP A 88 -18.78 -16.97 13.42
N ASN A 89 -17.78 -17.82 13.19
CA ASN A 89 -16.53 -17.88 13.97
C ASN A 89 -15.34 -17.21 13.26
N LEU A 90 -15.59 -16.15 12.48
CA LEU A 90 -14.50 -15.40 11.87
C LEU A 90 -13.60 -14.79 12.96
N PRO A 91 -12.27 -14.73 12.74
CA PRO A 91 -11.35 -14.11 13.68
C PRO A 91 -11.84 -12.72 14.08
N ALA A 92 -11.66 -12.38 15.36
CA ALA A 92 -11.96 -11.05 15.87
C ALA A 92 -11.25 -10.04 14.97
N ALA A 93 -11.99 -9.06 14.45
CA ALA A 93 -11.42 -8.08 13.53
C ALA A 93 -10.15 -7.50 14.15
N ASN A 94 -8.98 -7.74 13.54
CA ASN A 94 -7.80 -6.99 13.91
C ASN A 94 -8.18 -5.51 13.82
N ALA A 95 -8.04 -4.80 14.94
CA ALA A 95 -8.57 -3.46 15.16
C ALA A 95 -7.83 -2.37 14.35
N THR A 96 -7.75 -2.56 13.04
CA THR A 96 -7.10 -1.68 12.07
C THR A 96 -7.83 -1.60 10.72
N ALA A 97 -9.12 -1.97 10.63
CA ALA A 97 -9.94 -1.59 9.47
C ALA A 97 -11.45 -1.67 9.75
N ALA A 98 -12.05 -0.55 10.17
CA ALA A 98 -13.46 -0.25 9.95
C ALA A 98 -13.62 1.25 9.62
N PRO A 99 -14.52 1.62 8.70
CA PRO A 99 -14.81 3.01 8.37
C PRO A 99 -15.76 3.58 9.42
N GLY A 100 -15.24 4.33 10.39
CA GLY A 100 -16.09 4.95 11.39
C GLY A 100 -15.28 5.69 12.46
N GLY A 101 -15.39 7.01 12.44
CA GLY A 101 -14.92 7.89 13.51
C GLY A 101 -13.40 8.04 13.55
N MET A 102 -12.93 9.22 13.14
CA MET A 102 -11.59 9.71 13.41
C MET A 102 -11.36 9.77 14.92
N LYS A 103 -10.91 8.66 15.51
CA LYS A 103 -10.15 8.71 16.76
C LYS A 103 -8.69 8.87 16.37
N MET A 104 -8.19 10.06 16.65
CA MET A 104 -6.81 10.49 16.53
C MET A 104 -5.91 9.54 17.34
N ARG A 105 -5.51 8.42 16.73
CA ARG A 105 -4.35 7.65 17.21
C ARG A 105 -3.13 8.52 16.92
N GLY A 106 -2.34 8.78 17.97
CA GLY A 106 -1.20 9.68 17.94
C GLY A 106 -0.26 9.42 16.75
N MET A 107 0.35 10.51 16.29
CA MET A 107 1.38 10.56 15.25
C MET A 107 2.30 9.34 15.36
N ALA A 108 2.51 8.62 14.25
CA ALA A 108 3.51 7.57 14.22
C ALA A 108 4.86 8.20 14.59
N GLU A 109 5.41 7.89 15.76
CA GLU A 109 6.79 8.25 16.09
C GLU A 109 7.73 7.34 15.30
N GLN A 110 8.26 7.86 14.20
CA GLN A 110 9.35 7.23 13.48
C GLN A 110 10.62 7.46 14.29
N LYS A 111 11.02 6.44 15.05
CA LYS A 111 12.25 6.51 15.86
C LYS A 111 13.45 6.68 14.93
N GLY A 112 14.21 7.76 15.14
CA GLY A 112 15.45 8.02 14.42
C GLY A 112 15.40 9.22 13.45
N VAL A 113 14.24 9.77 13.11
CA VAL A 113 14.12 10.98 12.26
C VAL A 113 13.94 12.22 13.12
N LYS A 114 14.93 13.14 13.11
CA LYS A 114 14.88 14.37 13.91
C LYS A 114 13.98 15.45 13.33
N HIS A 115 14.05 15.65 12.01
CA HIS A 115 13.27 16.68 11.32
C HIS A 115 12.66 16.14 10.03
N VAL A 116 11.40 16.49 9.80
CA VAL A 116 10.69 16.19 8.55
C VAL A 116 10.44 17.51 7.82
N ILE A 117 10.92 17.63 6.59
CA ILE A 117 10.73 18.81 5.74
C ILE A 117 9.81 18.43 4.58
N ALA A 118 8.63 19.07 4.50
CA ALA A 118 7.70 18.84 3.41
C ALA A 118 7.93 19.83 2.27
N VAL A 119 8.13 19.32 1.05
CA VAL A 119 8.24 20.13 -0.16
C VAL A 119 6.92 20.06 -0.92
N MET A 120 6.25 21.20 -1.08
CA MET A 120 4.93 21.30 -1.71
C MET A 120 4.92 22.32 -2.85
N SER A 121 3.98 22.18 -3.78
CA SER A 121 3.78 23.12 -4.88
C SER A 121 2.33 23.23 -5.28
N GLY A 122 1.84 24.45 -5.52
CA GLY A 122 0.45 24.66 -5.93
C GLY A 122 0.12 24.20 -7.36
N LYS A 123 1.12 23.96 -8.22
CA LYS A 123 0.97 23.51 -9.60
C LYS A 123 2.02 22.46 -9.96
N GLY A 124 1.69 21.54 -10.87
CA GLY A 124 2.66 20.60 -11.44
C GLY A 124 3.67 21.32 -12.34
N GLY A 125 4.86 20.72 -12.51
CA GLY A 125 5.88 21.21 -13.45
C GLY A 125 6.72 22.40 -12.98
N VAL A 126 6.56 22.88 -11.75
CA VAL A 126 7.34 24.02 -11.20
C VAL A 126 8.77 23.64 -10.74
N GLY A 127 9.16 22.38 -10.88
CA GLY A 127 10.45 21.88 -10.42
C GLY A 127 10.50 21.49 -8.93
N LYS A 128 9.35 21.23 -8.29
CA LYS A 128 9.26 20.80 -6.88
C LYS A 128 10.21 19.65 -6.53
N SER A 129 10.15 18.54 -7.27
CA SER A 129 11.00 17.37 -7.05
C SER A 129 12.49 17.66 -7.27
N LEU A 130 12.81 18.56 -8.22
CA LEU A 130 14.17 19.04 -8.41
C LEU A 130 14.66 19.80 -7.18
N VAL A 131 13.86 20.71 -6.63
CA VAL A 131 14.17 21.46 -5.40
C VAL A 131 14.33 20.51 -4.22
N ALA A 132 13.44 19.52 -4.05
CA ALA A 132 13.53 18.52 -3.00
C ALA A 132 14.83 17.70 -3.09
N GLY A 133 15.19 17.23 -4.28
CA GLY A 133 16.44 16.50 -4.51
C GLY A 133 17.69 17.35 -4.26
N LEU A 134 17.71 18.60 -4.74
CA LEU A 134 18.82 19.53 -4.50
C LEU A 134 18.98 19.89 -3.03
N LEU A 135 17.86 20.08 -2.30
CA LEU A 135 17.87 20.29 -0.86
C LEU A 135 18.50 19.10 -0.14
N ALA A 136 18.09 17.87 -0.48
CA ALA A 136 18.65 16.66 0.10
C ALA A 136 20.16 16.53 -0.14
N VAL A 137 20.61 16.77 -1.38
CA VAL A 137 22.05 16.78 -1.74
C VAL A 137 22.80 17.88 -0.98
N GLY A 138 22.23 19.07 -0.87
CA GLY A 138 22.83 20.20 -0.15
C GLY A 138 23.05 19.89 1.33
N LEU A 139 22.04 19.32 1.99
CA LEU A 139 22.13 18.89 3.39
C LEU A 139 23.13 17.74 3.56
N LYS A 140 23.11 16.74 2.68
CA LYS A 140 24.08 15.63 2.70
C LYS A 140 25.53 16.12 2.56
N ARG A 141 25.78 17.07 1.66
CA ARG A 141 27.11 17.69 1.47
C ARG A 141 27.60 18.47 2.70
N ARG A 142 26.69 18.92 3.56
CA ARG A 142 27.02 19.57 4.84
C ARG A 142 27.26 18.56 5.97
N GLY A 143 27.21 17.26 5.69
CA GLY A 143 27.49 16.19 6.65
C GLY A 143 26.26 15.67 7.40
N PHE A 144 25.05 16.12 7.07
CA PHE A 144 23.83 15.62 7.69
C PHE A 144 23.43 14.24 7.16
N ARG A 145 22.76 13.45 8.00
CA ARG A 145 22.10 12.20 7.60
C ARG A 145 20.73 12.55 7.03
N VAL A 146 20.56 12.30 5.73
CA VAL A 146 19.39 12.75 4.98
C VAL A 146 18.75 11.57 4.26
N GLY A 147 17.43 11.46 4.35
CA GLY A 147 16.62 10.56 3.53
C GLY A 147 15.63 11.33 2.67
N VAL A 148 15.12 10.69 1.62
CA VAL A 148 14.10 11.27 0.74
C VAL A 148 12.93 10.31 0.58
N LEU A 149 11.73 10.81 0.84
CA LEU A 149 10.46 10.14 0.61
C LEU A 149 9.72 10.86 -0.51
N ASP A 150 9.57 10.19 -1.64
CA ASP A 150 8.91 10.71 -2.84
C ASP A 150 7.47 10.18 -2.92
N GLY A 151 6.52 11.10 -2.74
CA GLY A 151 5.09 10.86 -2.89
C GLY A 151 4.51 11.36 -4.20
N ASP A 152 5.32 11.93 -5.11
CA ASP A 152 4.85 12.50 -6.37
C ASP A 152 5.00 11.51 -7.52
N ILE A 153 3.87 10.88 -7.87
CA ILE A 153 3.79 9.85 -8.91
C ILE A 153 3.61 10.45 -10.30
N THR A 154 3.33 11.76 -10.39
CA THR A 154 2.89 12.42 -11.62
C THR A 154 4.01 13.03 -12.46
N GLY A 155 5.26 12.99 -11.97
CA GLY A 155 6.41 13.63 -12.59
C GLY A 155 7.65 12.73 -12.73
N PRO A 156 8.74 13.24 -13.35
CA PRO A 156 10.03 12.55 -13.36
C PRO A 156 10.47 12.30 -11.91
N SER A 157 10.59 11.03 -11.54
CA SER A 157 10.69 10.60 -10.15
C SER A 157 12.03 10.95 -9.51
N ILE A 158 12.01 11.22 -8.21
CA ILE A 158 13.24 11.40 -7.42
C ILE A 158 14.19 10.21 -7.57
N PRO A 159 13.75 8.93 -7.49
CA PRO A 159 14.63 7.80 -7.75
C PRO A 159 15.43 7.92 -9.05
N ARG A 160 14.77 8.33 -10.14
CA ARG A 160 15.42 8.53 -11.44
C ARG A 160 16.49 9.61 -11.39
N MET A 161 16.24 10.73 -10.70
CA MET A 161 17.25 11.79 -10.52
C MET A 161 18.49 11.32 -9.79
N PHE A 162 18.32 10.40 -8.83
CA PHE A 162 19.41 9.84 -8.03
C PHE A 162 20.01 8.55 -8.62
N GLY A 163 19.51 8.10 -9.78
CA GLY A 163 19.94 6.87 -10.43
C GLY A 163 19.55 5.59 -9.69
N VAL A 164 18.54 5.65 -8.83
CA VAL A 164 17.99 4.52 -8.08
C VAL A 164 16.85 3.88 -8.88
N ARG A 165 16.93 2.57 -9.10
CA ARG A 165 15.95 1.80 -9.88
C ARG A 165 15.52 0.51 -9.19
N GLU A 166 16.20 0.15 -8.12
CA GLU A 166 16.01 -1.08 -7.40
C GLU A 166 14.70 -1.01 -6.61
N LYS A 167 13.92 -2.08 -6.67
CA LYS A 167 12.77 -2.22 -5.78
C LYS A 167 13.28 -2.39 -4.34
N PRO A 168 12.69 -1.70 -3.36
CA PRO A 168 13.08 -1.85 -1.97
C PRO A 168 12.84 -3.29 -1.53
N PRO A 169 13.86 -4.01 -1.03
CA PRO A 169 13.65 -5.35 -0.50
C PRO A 169 12.91 -5.29 0.83
N VAL A 170 12.18 -6.36 1.13
CA VAL A 170 11.65 -6.59 2.47
C VAL A 170 12.81 -6.90 3.41
N ALA A 171 12.83 -6.25 4.57
CA ALA A 171 13.84 -6.45 5.58
C ALA A 171 13.75 -7.85 6.21
N ALA A 172 14.78 -8.24 6.97
CA ALA A 172 14.85 -9.53 7.63
C ALA A 172 13.72 -9.77 8.65
N ASP A 173 13.07 -8.71 9.12
CA ASP A 173 11.89 -8.79 10.00
C ASP A 173 10.59 -9.21 9.27
N GLY A 174 10.63 -9.32 7.94
CA GLY A 174 9.51 -9.70 7.09
C GLY A 174 8.39 -8.66 7.00
N LYS A 175 8.59 -7.44 7.53
CA LYS A 175 7.53 -6.42 7.66
C LYS A 175 7.96 -5.06 7.14
N SER A 176 9.21 -4.69 7.39
CA SER A 176 9.73 -3.38 7.03
C SER A 176 10.36 -3.41 5.65
N LEU A 177 10.46 -2.25 5.01
CA LEU A 177 11.18 -2.08 3.76
C LEU A 177 12.55 -1.46 4.02
N VAL A 178 13.58 -1.95 3.32
CA VAL A 178 14.90 -1.32 3.31
C VAL A 178 14.94 -0.33 2.14
N PRO A 179 15.18 0.98 2.38
CA PRO A 179 15.21 1.94 1.30
C PRO A 179 16.49 1.75 0.47
N PRO A 180 16.42 1.70 -0.87
CA PRO A 180 17.61 1.71 -1.71
C PRO A 180 18.40 3.00 -1.51
N LEU A 181 19.71 2.90 -1.68
CA LEU A 181 20.63 4.01 -1.51
C LEU A 181 21.01 4.58 -2.88
N SER A 182 20.95 5.90 -3.01
CA SER A 182 21.63 6.58 -4.11
C SER A 182 23.14 6.37 -4.05
N ARG A 183 23.84 6.68 -5.14
CA ARG A 183 25.31 6.68 -5.19
C ARG A 183 25.96 7.56 -4.12
N GLY A 184 25.26 8.60 -3.65
CA GLY A 184 25.71 9.48 -2.57
C GLY A 184 25.37 8.98 -1.16
N GLY A 185 24.82 7.77 -1.01
CA GLY A 185 24.42 7.20 0.29
C GLY A 185 23.24 7.93 0.93
N ILE A 186 22.32 8.45 0.12
CA ILE A 186 21.03 8.98 0.56
C ILE A 186 19.99 7.85 0.38
N PRO A 187 19.33 7.36 1.43
CA PRO A 187 18.19 6.45 1.31
C PRO A 187 17.01 7.14 0.66
N ILE A 188 16.43 6.47 -0.34
CA ILE A 188 15.33 6.99 -1.14
C ILE A 188 14.21 5.97 -1.13
N MET A 189 13.01 6.41 -0.78
CA MET A 189 11.79 5.64 -0.98
C MET A 189 10.86 6.42 -1.89
N SER A 190 10.23 5.73 -2.83
CA SER A 190 9.24 6.31 -3.75
C SER A 190 8.18 5.28 -4.07
N MET A 191 6.96 5.76 -4.29
CA MET A 191 5.87 4.91 -4.79
C MET A 191 6.20 4.32 -6.17
N ASN A 192 6.98 5.02 -6.99
CA ASN A 192 7.36 4.57 -8.33
C ASN A 192 8.30 3.35 -8.30
N LEU A 193 9.01 3.10 -7.19
CA LEU A 193 9.87 1.93 -7.04
C LEU A 193 9.07 0.64 -6.82
N LEU A 194 7.80 0.74 -6.43
CA LEU A 194 6.94 -0.43 -6.21
C LEU A 194 6.14 -0.81 -7.47
N LEU A 195 6.09 0.05 -8.47
CA LEU A 195 5.37 -0.25 -9.72
C LEU A 195 6.10 -1.36 -10.51
N PRO A 196 5.36 -2.23 -11.22
CA PRO A 196 5.94 -3.23 -12.11
C PRO A 196 6.81 -2.57 -13.18
N ASP A 197 6.26 -1.54 -13.83
CA ASP A 197 6.90 -0.77 -14.89
C ASP A 197 6.79 0.75 -14.63
N GLU A 198 7.84 1.51 -14.95
CA GLU A 198 7.88 2.99 -14.80
C GLU A 198 6.78 3.71 -15.62
N GLY A 199 6.22 3.03 -16.64
CA GLY A 199 5.18 3.56 -17.52
C GLY A 199 3.74 3.31 -17.06
N ASP A 200 3.53 2.52 -16.00
CA ASP A 200 2.20 2.17 -15.52
C ASP A 200 1.54 3.38 -14.85
N ALA A 201 0.62 4.01 -15.57
CA ALA A 201 -0.20 5.11 -15.07
C ALA A 201 -1.28 4.59 -14.10
N VAL A 202 -0.91 4.41 -12.83
CA VAL A 202 -1.88 4.12 -11.77
C VAL A 202 -2.57 5.42 -11.35
N ILE A 203 -3.91 5.44 -11.38
CA ILE A 203 -4.68 6.59 -10.89
C ILE A 203 -4.68 6.57 -9.37
N TRP A 204 -3.88 7.43 -8.75
CA TRP A 204 -3.83 7.57 -7.30
C TRP A 204 -4.84 8.60 -6.80
N ARG A 205 -5.75 8.17 -5.93
CA ARG A 205 -6.67 9.06 -5.21
C ARG A 205 -6.03 9.55 -3.93
N GLY A 206 -6.38 10.77 -3.51
CA GLY A 206 -5.78 11.46 -2.35
C GLY A 206 -5.61 10.60 -1.08
N PRO A 207 -6.65 9.87 -0.63
CA PRO A 207 -6.53 8.98 0.51
C PRO A 207 -5.46 7.88 0.35
N MET A 208 -5.31 7.31 -0.86
CA MET A 208 -4.31 6.27 -1.13
C MET A 208 -2.90 6.83 -1.04
N VAL A 209 -2.67 8.02 -1.60
CA VAL A 209 -1.36 8.69 -1.52
C VAL A 209 -1.02 9.01 -0.06
N SER A 210 -1.98 9.55 0.68
CA SER A 210 -1.76 9.87 2.09
C SER A 210 -1.49 8.63 2.96
N GLY A 211 -2.16 7.51 2.66
CA GLY A 211 -1.93 6.22 3.31
C GLY A 211 -0.53 5.67 3.00
N ALA A 212 -0.15 5.69 1.72
CA ALA A 212 1.17 5.21 1.29
C ALA A 212 2.31 6.02 1.90
N ILE A 213 2.21 7.35 1.95
CA ILE A 213 3.23 8.21 2.57
C ILE A 213 3.34 7.91 4.08
N ARG A 214 2.21 7.74 4.78
CA ARG A 214 2.21 7.35 6.20
C ARG A 214 2.89 5.99 6.41
N GLN A 215 2.58 5.03 5.54
CA GLN A 215 3.16 3.69 5.60
C GLN A 215 4.66 3.73 5.33
N PHE A 216 5.12 4.46 4.32
CA PHE A 216 6.55 4.61 4.06
C PHE A 216 7.27 5.39 5.14
N PHE A 217 6.58 6.30 5.81
CA PHE A 217 7.13 6.92 7.00
C PHE A 217 7.34 5.86 8.10
N SER A 218 6.32 5.05 8.44
CA SER A 218 6.42 4.09 9.56
C SER A 218 7.23 2.83 9.28
N ASP A 219 7.06 2.24 8.10
CA ASP A 219 7.47 0.85 7.80
C ASP A 219 8.79 0.77 7.05
N VAL A 220 9.42 1.90 6.74
CA VAL A 220 10.74 1.94 6.12
C VAL A 220 11.80 2.05 7.20
N GLN A 221 12.84 1.23 7.09
CA GLN A 221 14.01 1.30 7.96
C GLN A 221 14.90 2.47 7.55
N TRP A 222 14.45 3.70 7.86
CA TRP A 222 15.19 4.93 7.60
C TRP A 222 16.51 5.02 8.38
N GLY A 223 16.60 4.31 9.50
CA GLY A 223 17.71 4.44 10.45
C GLY A 223 17.72 5.83 11.10
N GLU A 224 18.90 6.30 11.44
CA GLU A 224 19.07 7.61 12.07
C GLU A 224 19.25 8.71 11.03
N LEU A 225 18.27 9.62 10.94
CA LEU A 225 18.26 10.77 10.03
C LEU A 225 18.18 12.07 10.81
N ASP A 226 18.98 13.05 10.39
CA ASP A 226 18.83 14.44 10.84
C ASP A 226 17.68 15.10 10.07
N TYR A 227 17.51 14.76 8.79
CA TYR A 227 16.44 15.28 7.94
C TYR A 227 15.81 14.18 7.06
N LEU A 228 14.48 14.12 7.05
CA LEU A 228 13.70 13.41 6.04
C LEU A 228 13.00 14.44 5.15
N ILE A 229 13.36 14.46 3.86
CA ILE A 229 12.71 15.33 2.88
C ILE A 229 11.53 14.57 2.26
N VAL A 230 10.34 15.16 2.32
CA VAL A 230 9.12 14.56 1.79
C VAL A 230 8.65 15.36 0.59
N ASP A 231 8.74 14.79 -0.61
CA ASP A 231 8.23 15.42 -1.84
C ASP A 231 6.75 15.09 -2.01
N LEU A 232 5.88 16.07 -1.78
CA LEU A 232 4.43 15.87 -1.81
C LEU A 232 3.89 15.96 -3.24
N PRO A 233 2.74 15.33 -3.55
CA PRO A 233 2.07 15.52 -4.84
C PRO A 233 1.75 17.00 -5.12
N PRO A 234 1.67 17.41 -6.39
CA PRO A 234 1.31 18.78 -6.75
C PRO A 234 -0.15 19.10 -6.40
N GLY A 235 -0.42 20.39 -6.16
CA GLY A 235 -1.74 20.92 -5.89
C GLY A 235 -1.93 21.32 -4.42
N THR A 236 -3.04 22.01 -4.15
CA THR A 236 -3.47 22.40 -2.80
C THR A 236 -4.75 21.67 -2.38
N SER A 237 -5.03 20.53 -3.01
CA SER A 237 -6.19 19.70 -2.70
C SER A 237 -6.02 18.97 -1.36
N ASP A 238 -7.04 18.21 -0.94
CA ASP A 238 -7.06 17.53 0.36
C ASP A 238 -5.87 16.57 0.58
N ALA A 239 -5.23 16.06 -0.48
CA ALA A 239 -4.20 15.03 -0.36
C ALA A 239 -2.88 15.53 0.29
N PRO A 240 -2.19 16.57 -0.23
CA PRO A 240 -1.06 17.18 0.47
C PRO A 240 -1.40 17.67 1.89
N LEU A 241 -2.58 18.25 2.10
CA LEU A 241 -3.00 18.75 3.41
C LEU A 241 -3.18 17.61 4.42
N THR A 242 -3.80 16.51 4.01
CA THR A 242 -3.99 15.31 4.83
C THR A 242 -2.67 14.65 5.21
N VAL A 243 -1.66 14.73 4.33
CA VAL A 243 -0.30 14.25 4.61
C VAL A 243 0.43 15.16 5.59
N MET A 244 0.34 16.48 5.41
CA MET A 244 0.94 17.44 6.35
C MET A 244 0.36 17.31 7.76
N GLN A 245 -0.94 17.01 7.88
CA GLN A 245 -1.56 16.71 9.18
C GLN A 245 -1.17 15.35 9.76
N ALA A 246 -0.63 14.44 8.95
CA ALA A 246 -0.27 13.09 9.36
C ALA A 246 1.17 12.95 9.85
N LEU A 247 2.06 13.74 9.28
CA LEU A 247 3.49 13.66 9.53
C LEU A 247 3.91 14.70 10.57
N PRO A 248 4.93 14.41 11.40
CA PRO A 248 5.49 15.38 12.34
C PRO A 248 6.37 16.41 11.58
N ILE A 249 5.73 17.27 10.78
CA ILE A 249 6.42 18.27 9.95
C ILE A 249 7.12 19.29 10.85
N SER A 250 8.41 19.48 10.60
CA SER A 250 9.26 20.47 11.27
C SER A 250 9.37 21.77 10.47
N GLY A 251 9.13 21.73 9.15
CA GLY A 251 9.18 22.87 8.24
C GLY A 251 8.82 22.52 6.81
#